data_AF-A0A9E3C557-F1
#
_entry.id   AF-A0A9E3C557-F1
#
_cell.length_a   1.000
_cell.length_b   1.000
_cell.length_c   1.000
_cell.angle_alpha   90.00
_cell.angle_beta   90.00
_cell.angle_gamma   90.00
#
_symmetry.space_group_name_H-M   'P 1'
#
loop_
_entity.id
_entity.type
_entity.pdbx_description
1 polymer ?
#
loop_
_entity_poly.entity_id
_entity_poly.type
_entity_poly.pdbx_seq_one_letter_code
_entity_poly.pdbx_strand_id
1 'polypeptide(L)' 'MELAYHVKLLSQAGLIDVKHWQTGDGNEVWLPKTLTWQGHEFLDAARNDTTWNKAKGQSKAKAVLSLLNYSRLRWIAF' A
#
# COMPACT_ATOMS: atom_id res chain seq x y z
N MET A 1 11.36 9.45 18.61
CA MET A 1 9.99 8.92 18.73
C MET A 1 9.38 8.77 17.34
N GLU A 2 9.62 7.65 16.65
CA GLU A 2 9.11 7.41 15.29
C GLU A 2 7.58 7.40 15.22
N LEU A 3 6.90 6.96 16.28
CA LEU A 3 5.44 6.89 16.32
C LEU A 3 4.77 8.25 16.11
N ALA A 4 5.21 9.28 16.82
CA ALA A 4 4.64 10.63 16.71
C ALA A 4 4.84 11.21 15.30
N TYR A 5 5.98 10.92 14.68
CA TYR A 5 6.27 11.31 13.30
C TYR A 5 5.36 10.60 12.29
N HIS A 6 5.13 9.29 12.44
CA HIS A 6 4.20 8.56 11.58
C HIS A 6 2.75 9.03 11.75
N VAL A 7 2.31 9.31 12.99
CA VAL A 7 0.98 9.88 13.25
C VAL A 7 0.84 11.25 12.57
N LYS A 8 1.88 12.10 12.63
CA LYS A 8 1.89 13.39 11.92
C LYS A 8 1.73 13.22 10.41
N LEU A 9 2.48 12.31 9.78
CA LEU A 9 2.36 12.04 8.34
C LEU A 9 0.98 11.50 7.95
N LEU A 10 0.44 10.54 8.72
CA LEU A 10 -0.89 9.98 8.46
C LEU A 10 -1.99 11.04 8.59
N SER A 11 -1.84 11.96 9.55
CA SER A 11 -2.74 13.10 9.69
C SER A 11 -2.63 14.08 8.51
N GLN A 12 -1.41 14.41 8.10
CA GLN A 12 -1.16 15.28 6.93
C GLN A 12 -1.69 14.67 5.62
N ALA A 13 -1.68 13.34 5.52
CA ALA A 13 -2.26 12.60 4.40
C ALA A 13 -3.79 12.50 4.47
N GLY A 14 -4.43 13.00 5.53
CA GLY A 14 -5.88 12.92 5.71
C GLY A 14 -6.41 11.51 6.00
N LEU A 15 -5.54 10.59 6.43
CA LEU A 15 -5.90 9.19 6.71
C LEU A 15 -6.42 9.00 8.14
N ILE A 16 -6.00 9.85 9.08
CA ILE A 16 -6.45 9.81 10.47
C ILE A 16 -6.86 11.20 10.95
N ASP A 17 -7.85 11.23 11.83
CA ASP A 17 -8.15 12.39 12.65
C ASP A 17 -7.28 12.37 13.91
N VAL A 18 -6.69 13.51 14.24
CA VAL A 18 -5.76 13.66 15.36
C VAL A 18 -6.13 14.87 16.20
N LYS A 19 -5.93 14.75 17.51
CA LYS A 19 -5.86 15.90 18.39
C LYS A 19 -4.40 16.33 18.47
N HIS A 20 -4.12 17.54 18.01
CA HIS A 20 -2.78 18.14 18.02
C HIS A 20 -2.74 19.33 18.97
N TRP A 21 -1.71 19.39 19.82
CA TRP A 21 -1.41 20.56 20.65
C TRP A 21 0.07 20.60 21.00
N GLN A 22 0.55 21.80 21.36
CA GLN A 22 1.89 21.97 21.93
C GLN A 22 1.81 22.00 23.45
N THR A 23 2.78 21.36 24.10
CA THR A 23 2.95 21.36 25.55
C THR A 23 3.77 22.57 25.99
N GLY A 24 3.72 22.92 27.27
CA GLY A 24 4.39 24.12 27.81
C GLY A 24 5.92 24.12 27.68
N ASP A 25 6.53 22.95 27.46
CA ASP A 25 7.94 22.71 27.19
C ASP A 25 8.29 22.73 25.68
N GLY A 26 7.34 23.09 24.81
CA GLY A 26 7.55 23.23 23.36
C GLY A 26 7.47 21.92 22.57
N ASN A 27 7.09 20.81 23.21
CA ASN A 27 6.92 19.53 22.52
C ASN A 27 5.57 19.47 21.79
N GLU A 28 5.56 18.88 20.59
CA GLU A 28 4.33 18.63 19.84
C GLU A 28 3.73 17.27 20.25
N VAL A 29 2.45 17.27 20.64
CA VAL A 29 1.71 16.05 20.94
C VAL A 29 0.69 15.80 19.83
N TRP A 30 0.79 14.60 19.25
CA TRP A 30 -0.08 14.12 18.18
C TRP A 30 -0.83 12.87 18.67
N LEU A 31 -2.09 13.05 19.07
CA LEU A 31 -2.91 11.95 19.60
C LEU A 31 -3.92 11.49 18.53
N PRO A 32 -3.76 10.27 17.96
CA PRO A 32 -4.72 9.73 16.99
C PRO A 32 -6.06 9.42 17.66
N LYS A 33 -7.17 9.80 17.01
CA LYS A 33 -8.53 9.56 17.49
C LYS A 33 -9.24 8.46 16.70
N THR A 34 -9.30 8.62 15.39
CA THR A 34 -10.04 7.72 14.50
C THR A 34 -9.42 7.73 13.11
N LEU A 35 -9.64 6.68 12.35
CA LEU A 35 -9.40 6.68 10.91
C LEU A 35 -10.47 7.51 10.21
N THR A 36 -10.08 8.18 9.13
CA THR A 36 -11.03 8.75 8.17
C THR A 36 -11.57 7.64 7.28
N TRP A 37 -12.57 7.94 6.46
CA TRP A 37 -13.07 7.00 5.46
C TRP A 37 -11.94 6.54 4.52
N GLN A 38 -11.14 7.49 4.03
CA GLN A 38 -9.98 7.23 3.19
C GLN A 38 -8.90 6.44 3.93
N GLY A 39 -8.73 6.67 5.24
CA GLY A 39 -7.87 5.87 6.10
C GLY A 39 -8.30 4.41 6.17
N HIS A 40 -9.60 4.15 6.27
CA HIS A 40 -10.14 2.80 6.23
C HIS A 40 -9.92 2.12 4.87
N GLU A 41 -10.18 2.82 3.76
CA GLU A 41 -9.93 2.28 2.41
C GLU A 41 -8.44 2.00 2.18
N PHE A 42 -7.56 2.90 2.62
CA PHE A 42 -6.12 2.72 2.55
C PHE A 42 -5.67 1.50 3.37
N LEU A 43 -6.17 1.36 4.61
CA LEU A 43 -5.83 0.24 5.46
C LEU A 43 -6.35 -1.09 4.91
N ASP A 44 -7.56 -1.10 4.33
CA ASP A 44 -8.14 -2.27 3.68
C ASP A 44 -7.32 -2.68 2.46
N ALA A 45 -6.96 -1.73 1.60
CA ALA A 45 -6.09 -1.96 0.44
C ALA A 45 -4.69 -2.47 0.85
N ALA A 46 -4.12 -1.92 1.92
CA ALA A 46 -2.83 -2.35 2.45
C ALA A 46 -2.87 -3.77 3.05
N ARG A 47 -4.00 -4.16 3.66
CA ARG A 47 -4.24 -5.51 4.15
C ARG A 47 -4.53 -6.52 3.04
N ASN A 48 -4.98 -6.04 1.89
CA ASN A 48 -5.41 -6.92 0.82
C ASN A 48 -4.21 -7.53 0.08
N ASP A 49 -3.80 -8.71 0.55
CA ASP A 49 -2.86 -9.64 -0.11
C ASP A 49 -3.19 -9.90 -1.58
N THR A 50 -4.40 -9.58 -2.07
CA THR A 50 -4.73 -9.70 -3.48
C THR A 50 -3.93 -8.77 -4.38
N THR A 51 -3.39 -7.64 -3.91
CA THR A 51 -2.48 -6.83 -4.74
C THR A 51 -1.15 -7.58 -4.96
N TRP A 52 -0.63 -8.20 -3.90
CA TRP A 52 0.58 -9.00 -3.95
C TRP A 52 0.38 -10.32 -4.71
N ASN A 53 -0.76 -10.98 -4.51
CA ASN A 53 -1.13 -12.20 -5.21
C ASN A 53 -1.54 -11.94 -6.67
N LYS A 54 -2.16 -10.80 -7.02
CA LYS A 54 -2.36 -10.38 -8.42
C LYS A 54 -1.03 -10.08 -9.09
N ALA A 55 -0.11 -9.37 -8.43
CA ALA A 55 1.22 -9.11 -8.97
C ALA A 55 1.98 -10.43 -9.26
N LYS A 56 1.94 -11.38 -8.32
CA LYS A 56 2.50 -12.73 -8.49
C LYS A 56 1.77 -13.56 -9.56
N GLY A 57 0.45 -13.40 -9.70
CA GLY A 57 -0.34 -14.08 -10.72
C GLY A 57 -0.04 -13.58 -12.14
N GLN A 58 0.08 -12.25 -12.31
CA GLN A 58 0.42 -11.63 -13.58
C GLN A 58 1.84 -11.98 -14.07
N SER A 59 2.82 -12.09 -13.16
CA SER A 59 4.17 -12.50 -13.53
C SER A 59 4.22 -13.95 -14.03
N LYS A 60 3.48 -14.88 -13.39
CA LYS A 60 3.36 -16.27 -13.85
C LYS A 60 2.65 -16.36 -15.21
N ALA A 61 1.58 -15.60 -15.42
CA ALA A 61 0.84 -15.62 -16.69
C ALA A 61 1.68 -15.15 -17.88
N LYS A 62 2.49 -14.09 -17.72
CA LYS A 62 3.40 -13.61 -18.78
C LYS A 62 4.49 -14.62 -19.11
N ALA A 63 5.05 -15.32 -18.12
CA ALA A 63 6.05 -16.35 -18.35
C ALA A 63 5.51 -17.49 -19.22
N VAL A 64 4.31 -18.00 -18.88
CA VAL A 64 3.64 -19.07 -19.64
C VAL A 64 3.30 -18.62 -21.07
N LEU A 65 2.80 -17.40 -21.26
CA LEU A 65 2.51 -16.85 -22.59
C LEU A 65 3.78 -16.74 -23.45
N SER A 66 4.93 -16.38 -22.88
CA SER A 66 6.20 -16.33 -23.62
C SER A 66 6.65 -17.71 -24.09
N LEU A 67 6.48 -18.74 -23.25
CA LEU A 67 6.83 -20.12 -23.56
C LEU A 67 5.90 -20.71 -24.63
N LEU A 68 4.61 -20.41 -24.55
CA LEU A 68 3.63 -20.81 -25.57
C LEU A 68 3.91 -20.14 -26.92
N ASN A 69 4.25 -18.84 -26.94
CA ASN A 69 4.64 -18.15 -28.17
C ASN A 69 5.93 -18.74 -28.78
N TYR A 70 6.95 -19.03 -27.96
CA TYR A 70 8.19 -19.64 -28.43
C TYR A 70 7.96 -21.05 -28.99
N SER A 71 7.13 -21.84 -28.31
CA SER A 71 6.76 -23.19 -28.74
C SER A 71 5.98 -23.17 -30.05
N ARG A 72 5.04 -22.24 -30.21
CA ARG A 72 4.23 -22.07 -31.42
C ARG A 72 5.07 -21.61 -32.62
N LEU A 73 6.03 -20.71 -32.43
CA LEU A 73 6.96 -20.26 -33.49
C LEU A 73 7.90 -21.39 -33.97
N ARG A 74 8.21 -22.36 -33.11
CA ARG A 74 9.07 -23.50 -33.45
C ARG A 74 8.40 -24.50 -34.42
N TRP A 75 7.08 -24.61 -34.44
CA TRP A 75 6.34 -25.54 -35.33
C TRP A 75 6.06 -24.99 -36.73
N ILE A 76 6.19 -23.69 -36.95
CA ILE A 76 5.96 -23.02 -38.25
C ILE A 76 7.24 -22.80 -39.06
N ALA A 77 8.39 -23.14 -38.49
CA ALA A 77 9.72 -23.00 -39.09
C ALA A 77 10.27 -24.30 -39.72
N PHE A 78 9.42 -25.32 -39.89
CA PHE A 78 9.72 -26.59 -40.55
C PHE A 78 8.50 -27.02 -41.38
#